data_AF-A0A947XAN8-F1
#
_entry.id   AF-A0A947XAN8-F1
#
_cell.length_a   1.000
_cell.length_b   1.000
_cell.length_c   1.000
_cell.angle_alpha   90.00
_cell.angle_beta   90.00
_cell.angle_gamma   90.00
#
_symmetry.space_group_name_H-M   'P 1'
#
loop_
_entity.id
_entity.type
_entity.pdbx_description
1 polymer ?
#
loop_
_entity_poly.entity_id
_entity_poly.type
_entity_poly.pdbx_seq_one_letter_code
_entity_poly.pdbx_strand_id
1 'polypeptide(L)'
;MNPTDEAIKYLTTCCRNIGAFTGTGAPYAFLKNVASQIEQSKPSNVFPDRYKEHVAYAVDMVASNPFRSPPAAIASLYLATRFEYYFRILSGKLKGDGTWISKTAQDTAKAAINDKRLTKKQVSSLSLAYQIMMTDTSRQIVQQCDKIDNCLYQKPITLCNGTNVHNIGDRIEFGRLVVGHGHWGDISSEAVFYGLLTGIVFYNQT
;
A
#
# COMPACT_ATOMS: atom_id res chain seq x y z
N MET A 1 -19.73 6.53 9.38
CA MET A 1 -18.38 6.88 8.88
C MET A 1 -18.26 6.22 7.52
N ASN A 2 -17.73 6.89 6.48
CA ASN A 2 -17.49 6.18 5.22
C ASN A 2 -16.35 5.15 5.42
N PRO A 3 -16.28 4.07 4.61
CA PRO A 3 -15.29 3.02 4.82
C PRO A 3 -13.83 3.51 4.72
N THR A 4 -13.56 4.51 3.89
CA THR A 4 -12.23 5.12 3.73
C THR A 4 -11.77 5.80 5.02
N ASP A 5 -12.60 6.66 5.62
CA ASP A 5 -12.29 7.37 6.86
C ASP A 5 -12.15 6.41 8.04
N GLU A 6 -12.94 5.33 8.05
CA GLU A 6 -12.81 4.27 9.05
C GLU A 6 -11.46 3.54 8.93
N ALA A 7 -11.05 3.17 7.72
CA ALA A 7 -9.74 2.57 7.48
C ALA A 7 -8.58 3.49 7.86
N ILE A 8 -8.67 4.79 7.51
CA ILE A 8 -7.66 5.80 7.88
C ILE A 8 -7.57 5.94 9.40
N LYS A 9 -8.72 5.96 10.09
CA LYS A 9 -8.75 5.99 11.55
C LYS A 9 -8.01 4.79 12.11
N TYR A 10 -8.32 3.56 11.69
CA TYR A 10 -7.62 2.37 12.18
C TYR A 10 -6.13 2.39 11.85
N LEU A 11 -5.73 2.83 10.64
CA LEU A 11 -4.34 2.97 10.25
C LEU A 11 -3.57 3.90 11.20
N THR A 12 -4.16 5.06 11.49
CA THR A 12 -3.51 6.13 12.26
C THR A 12 -3.55 5.91 13.77
N THR A 13 -4.52 5.13 14.28
CA THR A 13 -4.64 4.83 15.72
C THR A 13 -4.09 3.46 16.10
N CYS A 14 -4.22 2.45 15.24
CA CYS A 14 -3.86 1.06 15.56
C CYS A 14 -2.56 0.62 14.89
N CYS A 15 -2.17 1.20 13.76
CA CYS A 15 -0.98 0.81 12.98
C CYS A 15 0.06 1.94 12.85
N ARG A 16 0.04 2.90 13.79
CA ARG A 16 0.87 4.11 13.72
C ARG A 16 2.37 3.81 13.67
N ASN A 17 2.81 2.86 14.48
CA ASN A 17 4.22 2.47 14.56
C ASN A 17 4.49 1.31 13.59
N ILE A 18 5.63 1.37 12.91
CA ILE A 18 6.08 0.32 12.00
C ILE A 18 6.39 -0.94 12.82
N GLY A 19 5.85 -2.07 12.40
CA GLY A 19 5.96 -3.38 13.04
C GLY A 19 5.05 -3.57 14.26
N ALA A 20 4.05 -2.72 14.46
CA ALA A 20 3.20 -2.77 15.64
C ALA A 20 1.70 -2.60 15.32
N PHE A 21 0.89 -3.30 16.10
CA PHE A 21 -0.56 -3.17 16.11
C PHE A 21 -1.08 -3.06 17.55
N THR A 22 -1.93 -2.07 17.81
CA THR A 22 -2.51 -1.77 19.14
C THR A 22 -4.05 -1.73 19.12
N GLY A 23 -4.68 -2.36 18.14
CA GLY A 23 -6.14 -2.36 17.98
C GLY A 23 -6.88 -3.54 18.64
N THR A 24 -8.21 -3.45 18.65
CA THR A 24 -9.13 -4.50 19.11
C THR A 24 -9.61 -5.36 17.93
N GLY A 25 -10.71 -6.11 18.09
CA GLY A 25 -11.34 -6.87 17.00
C GLY A 25 -11.94 -6.02 15.86
N ALA A 26 -12.11 -4.71 16.04
CA ALA A 26 -12.82 -3.86 15.07
C ALA A 26 -12.11 -3.74 13.70
N PRO A 27 -10.78 -3.48 13.62
CA PRO A 27 -10.05 -3.55 12.35
C PRO A 27 -10.22 -4.89 11.62
N TYR A 28 -10.21 -6.01 12.34
CA TYR A 28 -10.38 -7.34 11.73
C TYR A 28 -11.78 -7.54 11.14
N ALA A 29 -12.83 -7.12 11.86
CA ALA A 29 -14.20 -7.16 11.35
C ALA A 29 -14.37 -6.27 10.10
N PHE A 30 -13.75 -5.09 10.10
CA PHE A 30 -13.70 -4.21 8.93
C PHE A 30 -13.01 -4.89 7.74
N LEU A 31 -11.85 -5.50 7.95
CA LEU A 31 -11.11 -6.19 6.88
C LEU A 31 -11.90 -7.38 6.31
N LYS A 32 -12.63 -8.12 7.15
CA LYS A 32 -13.51 -9.21 6.68
C LYS A 32 -14.60 -8.70 5.73
N ASN A 33 -15.19 -7.54 6.03
CA ASN A 33 -16.16 -6.89 5.15
C ASN A 33 -15.49 -6.43 3.83
N VAL A 34 -14.31 -5.80 3.92
CA VAL A 34 -13.53 -5.39 2.74
C VAL A 34 -13.22 -6.57 1.83
N ALA A 35 -12.77 -7.71 2.38
CA ALA A 35 -12.48 -8.91 1.60
C ALA A 35 -13.70 -9.38 0.81
N SER A 36 -14.85 -9.49 1.47
CA SER A 36 -16.12 -9.89 0.83
C SER A 36 -16.54 -8.92 -0.27
N GLN A 37 -16.38 -7.62 -0.07
CA GLN A 37 -16.71 -6.61 -1.07
C GLN A 37 -15.76 -6.63 -2.27
N ILE A 38 -14.46 -6.84 -2.07
CA ILE A 38 -13.49 -7.00 -3.16
C ILE A 38 -13.88 -8.22 -4.02
N GLU A 39 -14.18 -9.35 -3.38
CA GLU A 39 -14.58 -10.59 -4.05
C GLU A 39 -15.83 -10.39 -4.93
N GLN A 40 -16.85 -9.73 -4.39
CA GLN A 40 -18.13 -9.48 -5.07
C GLN A 40 -18.10 -8.34 -6.09
N SER A 41 -17.05 -7.51 -6.08
CA SER A 41 -16.94 -6.36 -6.98
C SER A 41 -16.75 -6.75 -8.45
N LYS A 42 -17.11 -5.83 -9.36
CA LYS A 42 -16.75 -5.97 -10.78
C LYS A 42 -15.24 -5.75 -10.95
N PRO A 43 -14.58 -6.49 -11.87
CA PRO A 43 -13.17 -6.26 -12.18
C PRO A 43 -12.89 -4.81 -12.58
N SER A 44 -11.72 -4.33 -12.21
CA SER A 44 -11.21 -3.01 -12.57
C SER A 44 -9.76 -3.07 -13.05
N ASN A 45 -9.21 -1.95 -13.51
CA ASN A 45 -7.78 -1.86 -13.85
C ASN A 45 -6.88 -2.08 -12.63
N VAL A 46 -7.34 -1.74 -11.43
CA VAL A 46 -6.58 -1.87 -10.17
C VAL A 46 -6.76 -3.27 -9.56
N PHE A 47 -7.96 -3.85 -9.72
CA PHE A 47 -8.32 -5.20 -9.28
C PHE A 47 -8.86 -6.03 -10.46
N PRO A 48 -7.98 -6.52 -11.36
CA PRO A 48 -8.40 -7.41 -12.44
C PRO A 48 -8.96 -8.73 -11.89
N ASP A 49 -9.80 -9.41 -12.65
CA ASP A 49 -10.66 -10.52 -12.20
C ASP A 49 -9.92 -11.56 -11.32
N ARG A 50 -8.96 -12.30 -11.87
CA ARG A 50 -8.17 -13.29 -11.08
C ARG A 50 -7.40 -12.68 -9.90
N TYR A 51 -6.97 -11.44 -10.01
CA TYR A 51 -6.22 -10.79 -8.93
C TYR A 51 -7.13 -10.30 -7.82
N LYS A 52 -8.39 -9.95 -8.10
CA LYS A 52 -9.34 -9.51 -7.07
C LYS A 52 -9.64 -10.63 -6.08
N GLU A 53 -9.79 -11.87 -6.57
CA GLU A 53 -10.00 -13.07 -5.75
C GLU A 53 -8.81 -13.32 -4.80
N HIS A 54 -7.59 -13.28 -5.34
CA HIS A 54 -6.39 -13.47 -4.53
C HIS A 54 -6.20 -12.37 -3.48
N VAL A 55 -6.52 -11.12 -3.85
CA VAL A 55 -6.43 -9.99 -2.92
C VAL A 55 -7.51 -10.09 -1.84
N ALA A 56 -8.75 -10.41 -2.20
CA ALA A 56 -9.84 -10.65 -1.25
C ALA A 56 -9.44 -11.76 -0.26
N TYR A 57 -8.92 -12.88 -0.76
CA TYR A 57 -8.46 -13.98 0.07
C TYR A 57 -7.29 -13.56 0.99
N ALA A 58 -6.33 -12.80 0.50
CA ALA A 58 -5.24 -12.29 1.33
C ALA A 58 -5.76 -11.35 2.43
N VAL A 59 -6.70 -10.46 2.12
CA VAL A 59 -7.33 -9.58 3.12
C VAL A 59 -8.13 -10.39 4.15
N ASP A 60 -8.89 -11.40 3.73
CA ASP A 60 -9.62 -12.29 4.66
C ASP A 60 -8.66 -13.11 5.54
N MET A 61 -7.53 -13.56 4.99
CA MET A 61 -6.49 -14.21 5.79
C MET A 61 -5.94 -13.28 6.88
N VAL A 62 -5.71 -12.00 6.59
CA VAL A 62 -5.34 -11.02 7.62
C VAL A 62 -6.45 -10.84 8.65
N ALA A 63 -7.70 -10.79 8.20
CA ALA A 63 -8.87 -10.60 9.07
C ALA A 63 -9.12 -11.79 10.01
N SER A 64 -8.87 -13.00 9.53
CA SER A 64 -9.25 -14.26 10.20
C SER A 64 -8.13 -14.87 11.04
N ASN A 65 -6.90 -14.36 10.93
CA ASN A 65 -5.77 -14.94 11.65
C ASN A 65 -5.10 -13.96 12.63
N PRO A 66 -4.62 -14.45 13.79
CA PRO A 66 -3.90 -13.61 14.74
C PRO A 66 -2.65 -12.96 14.13
N PHE A 67 -2.25 -11.83 14.71
CA PHE A 67 -1.13 -10.99 14.32
C PHE A 67 0.22 -11.73 14.12
N ARG A 68 0.44 -12.87 14.78
CA ARG A 68 1.69 -13.66 14.71
C ARG A 68 1.54 -15.03 14.04
N SER A 69 0.48 -15.20 13.27
CA SER A 69 0.22 -16.47 12.61
C SER A 69 0.96 -16.57 11.27
N PRO A 70 1.49 -17.75 10.89
CA PRO A 70 2.12 -17.95 9.58
C PRO A 70 1.24 -17.56 8.38
N PRO A 71 -0.08 -17.84 8.36
CA PRO A 71 -0.96 -17.38 7.27
C PRO A 71 -0.99 -15.86 7.11
N ALA A 72 -0.99 -15.10 8.21
CA ALA A 72 -0.95 -13.63 8.16
C ALA A 72 0.39 -13.11 7.59
N ALA A 73 1.51 -13.79 7.85
CA ALA A 73 2.80 -13.44 7.26
C ALA A 73 2.80 -13.60 5.72
N ILE A 74 2.27 -14.72 5.22
CA ILE A 74 2.15 -14.99 3.79
C ILE A 74 1.21 -13.97 3.13
N ALA A 75 0.05 -13.70 3.75
CA ALA A 75 -0.89 -12.68 3.30
C ALA A 75 -0.23 -11.29 3.22
N SER A 76 0.51 -10.92 4.27
CA SER A 76 1.21 -9.63 4.38
C SER A 76 2.22 -9.44 3.25
N LEU A 77 3.05 -10.46 2.96
CA LEU A 77 4.02 -10.42 1.86
C LEU A 77 3.33 -10.29 0.49
N TYR A 78 2.23 -11.02 0.30
CA TYR A 78 1.43 -10.91 -0.91
C TYR A 78 0.89 -9.49 -1.09
N LEU A 79 0.21 -8.94 -0.08
CA LEU A 79 -0.35 -7.58 -0.11
C LEU A 79 0.73 -6.52 -0.33
N ALA A 80 1.87 -6.61 0.36
CA ALA A 80 3.01 -5.71 0.19
C ALA A 80 3.49 -5.67 -1.28
N THR A 81 3.49 -6.83 -1.95
CA THR A 81 3.87 -6.94 -3.37
C THR A 81 2.83 -6.31 -4.30
N ARG A 82 1.55 -6.31 -3.93
CA ARG A 82 0.48 -5.73 -4.75
C ARG A 82 0.51 -4.21 -4.79
N PHE A 83 1.00 -3.53 -3.74
CA PHE A 83 1.03 -2.07 -3.71
C PHE A 83 1.84 -1.43 -4.83
N GLU A 84 2.95 -2.05 -5.25
CA GLU A 84 3.70 -1.55 -6.40
C GLU A 84 2.85 -1.56 -7.68
N TYR A 85 2.06 -2.61 -7.90
CA TYR A 85 1.12 -2.65 -9.01
C TYR A 85 0.03 -1.58 -8.87
N TYR A 86 -0.58 -1.44 -7.69
CA TYR A 86 -1.61 -0.43 -7.45
C TYR A 86 -1.10 0.98 -7.75
N PHE A 87 0.06 1.37 -7.21
CA PHE A 87 0.63 2.70 -7.41
C PHE A 87 1.00 2.96 -8.87
N ARG A 88 1.50 1.95 -9.59
CA ARG A 88 1.74 2.06 -11.03
C ARG A 88 0.46 2.39 -11.80
N ILE A 89 -0.59 1.59 -11.62
CA ILE A 89 -1.87 1.80 -12.32
C ILE A 89 -2.52 3.12 -11.92
N LEU A 90 -2.60 3.39 -10.61
CA LEU A 90 -3.23 4.61 -10.08
C LEU A 90 -2.46 5.89 -10.45
N SER A 91 -1.18 5.81 -10.79
CA SER A 91 -0.43 6.98 -11.24
C SER A 91 -0.90 7.55 -12.58
N GLY A 92 -1.57 6.74 -13.40
CA GLY A 92 -1.90 7.08 -14.79
C GLY A 92 -0.68 7.33 -15.69
N LYS A 93 0.54 7.05 -15.21
CA LYS A 93 1.81 7.31 -15.91
C LYS A 93 2.60 6.03 -16.22
N LEU A 94 2.32 4.96 -15.47
CA LEU A 94 2.98 3.67 -15.58
C LEU A 94 1.99 2.57 -15.95
N LYS A 95 2.46 1.58 -16.69
CA LYS A 95 1.77 0.30 -16.89
C LYS A 95 2.02 -0.61 -15.69
N GLY A 96 1.25 -1.70 -15.59
CA GLY A 96 1.37 -2.66 -14.49
C GLY A 96 2.76 -3.28 -14.34
N ASP A 97 3.53 -3.39 -15.42
CA ASP A 97 4.92 -3.86 -15.43
C ASP A 97 5.94 -2.78 -15.00
N GLY A 98 5.52 -1.53 -14.81
CA GLY A 98 6.37 -0.41 -14.42
C GLY A 98 6.98 0.34 -15.61
N THR A 99 6.66 -0.03 -16.85
CA THR A 99 7.04 0.77 -18.03
C THR A 99 6.17 2.01 -18.17
N TRP A 100 6.72 3.06 -18.77
CA TRP A 100 6.00 4.32 -19.00
C TRP A 100 4.88 4.13 -20.03
N ILE A 101 3.72 4.76 -19.79
CA ILE A 101 2.62 4.78 -20.77
C ILE A 101 3.01 5.64 -21.98
N SER A 102 3.72 6.75 -21.76
CA SER A 102 4.21 7.63 -22.81
C SER A 102 5.48 8.35 -22.40
N LYS A 103 6.17 8.93 -23.37
CA LYS A 103 7.33 9.78 -23.13
C LYS A 103 6.95 11.03 -22.32
N THR A 104 5.81 11.64 -22.65
CA THR A 104 5.24 12.78 -21.92
C THR A 104 5.00 12.44 -20.46
N ALA A 105 4.42 11.27 -20.14
CA ALA A 105 4.20 10.84 -18.76
C ALA A 105 5.51 10.74 -17.97
N GLN A 106 6.57 10.23 -18.60
CA GLN A 106 7.91 10.18 -18.00
C GLN A 106 8.46 11.58 -17.74
N ASP A 107 8.33 12.50 -18.69
CA ASP A 107 8.89 13.85 -18.57
C ASP A 107 8.13 14.68 -17.53
N THR A 108 6.79 14.54 -17.44
CA THR A 108 6.00 15.12 -16.34
C THR A 108 6.44 14.60 -14.97
N ALA A 109 6.67 13.29 -14.83
CA ALA A 109 7.15 12.72 -13.57
C ALA A 109 8.55 13.25 -13.20
N LYS A 110 9.46 13.37 -14.17
CA LYS A 110 10.82 13.94 -13.95
C LYS A 110 10.80 15.42 -13.56
N ALA A 111 9.84 16.19 -14.08
CA ALA A 111 9.68 17.58 -13.71
C ALA A 111 9.20 17.74 -12.26
N ALA A 112 8.40 16.79 -11.75
CA ALA A 112 7.85 16.81 -10.40
C ALA A 112 8.77 16.16 -9.35
N ILE A 113 9.54 15.14 -9.74
CA ILE A 113 10.33 14.31 -8.82
C ILE A 113 11.79 14.34 -9.22
N ASN A 114 12.65 14.79 -8.32
CA ASN A 114 14.10 14.79 -8.51
C ASN A 114 14.72 13.41 -8.19
N ASP A 115 14.48 12.41 -9.04
CA ASP A 115 15.05 11.07 -8.89
C ASP A 115 15.64 10.55 -10.22
N LYS A 116 16.95 10.25 -10.22
CA LYS A 116 17.69 9.75 -11.40
C LYS A 116 17.12 8.44 -11.94
N ARG A 117 16.48 7.61 -11.10
CA ARG A 117 15.87 6.32 -11.49
C ARG A 117 14.72 6.52 -12.48
N LEU A 118 14.12 7.70 -12.57
CA LEU A 118 13.07 8.02 -13.54
C LEU A 118 13.56 8.02 -15.00
N THR A 119 14.88 8.02 -15.23
CA THR A 119 15.46 7.86 -16.57
C THR A 119 15.38 6.43 -17.10
N LYS A 120 15.16 5.44 -16.22
CA LYS A 120 15.06 4.03 -16.60
C LYS A 120 13.81 3.77 -17.44
N LYS A 121 13.89 2.76 -18.31
CA LYS A 121 12.77 2.27 -19.12
C LYS A 121 11.61 1.73 -18.26
N GLN A 122 11.94 1.20 -17.09
CA GLN A 122 11.00 0.55 -16.17
C GLN A 122 11.29 1.02 -14.74
N VAL A 123 10.23 1.35 -14.01
CA VAL A 123 10.27 1.70 -12.58
C VAL A 123 9.94 0.46 -11.76
N SER A 124 10.91 -0.02 -10.99
CA SER A 124 10.83 -1.23 -10.16
C SER A 124 10.90 -0.95 -8.64
N SER A 125 10.86 0.32 -8.24
CA SER A 125 10.85 0.73 -6.83
C SER A 125 9.43 1.08 -6.43
N LEU A 126 8.97 0.48 -5.32
CA LEU A 126 7.63 0.69 -4.80
C LEU A 126 7.47 2.11 -4.27
N SER A 127 8.44 2.63 -3.51
CA SER A 127 8.45 4.02 -3.06
C SER A 127 8.43 4.99 -4.24
N LEU A 128 9.22 4.73 -5.29
CA LEU A 128 9.19 5.60 -6.46
C LEU A 128 7.86 5.54 -7.21
N ALA A 129 7.25 4.37 -7.35
CA ALA A 129 5.91 4.23 -7.93
C ALA A 129 4.86 4.99 -7.11
N TYR A 130 4.94 4.94 -5.77
CA TYR A 130 4.12 5.72 -4.86
C TYR A 130 4.30 7.23 -5.10
N GLN A 131 5.54 7.73 -5.12
CA GLN A 131 5.83 9.15 -5.37
C GLN A 131 5.27 9.61 -6.73
N ILE A 132 5.41 8.79 -7.79
CA ILE A 132 4.84 9.09 -9.10
C ILE A 132 3.31 9.17 -9.02
N MET A 133 2.64 8.25 -8.29
CA MET A 133 1.20 8.33 -8.06
C MET A 133 0.80 9.63 -7.36
N MET A 134 1.55 10.05 -6.34
CA MET A 134 1.28 11.27 -5.57
C MET A 134 1.37 12.56 -6.41
N THR A 135 1.95 12.52 -7.62
CA THR A 135 1.95 13.67 -8.53
C THR A 135 0.58 13.97 -9.15
N ASP A 136 -0.37 13.02 -9.11
CA ASP A 136 -1.72 13.20 -9.66
C ASP A 136 -2.72 13.61 -8.58
N THR A 137 -2.62 14.85 -8.12
CA THR A 137 -3.44 15.41 -7.02
C THR A 137 -4.93 15.49 -7.31
N SER A 138 -5.34 15.24 -8.56
CA SER A 138 -6.74 15.19 -8.97
C SER A 138 -7.48 13.95 -8.44
N ARG A 139 -6.74 12.89 -8.09
CA ARG A 139 -7.32 11.61 -7.66
C ARG A 139 -7.64 11.59 -6.18
N GLN A 140 -8.80 11.05 -5.83
CA GLN A 140 -9.23 10.92 -4.43
C GLN A 140 -8.24 10.08 -3.59
N ILE A 141 -7.70 8.98 -4.14
CA ILE A 141 -6.71 8.16 -3.44
C ILE A 141 -5.45 8.95 -3.04
N VAL A 142 -5.00 9.90 -3.88
CA VAL A 142 -3.82 10.73 -3.58
C VAL A 142 -4.10 11.62 -2.38
N GLN A 143 -5.30 12.20 -2.29
CA GLN A 143 -5.72 13.00 -1.14
C GLN A 143 -5.77 12.17 0.15
N GLN A 144 -6.24 10.91 0.07
CA GLN A 144 -6.26 10.02 1.24
C GLN A 144 -4.85 9.62 1.67
N CYS A 145 -3.99 9.27 0.72
CA CYS A 145 -2.60 8.95 0.97
C CYS A 145 -1.83 10.13 1.59
N ASP A 146 -2.03 11.35 1.06
CA ASP A 146 -1.44 12.58 1.62
C ASP A 146 -1.90 12.83 3.06
N LYS A 147 -3.19 12.64 3.35
CA LYS A 147 -3.73 12.73 4.72
C LYS A 147 -3.07 11.72 5.67
N ILE A 148 -2.86 10.49 5.22
CA ILE A 148 -2.19 9.44 6.02
C ILE A 148 -0.70 9.78 6.20
N ASP A 149 -0.01 10.21 5.14
CA ASP A 149 1.41 10.59 5.21
C ASP A 149 1.62 11.74 6.20
N ASN A 150 0.80 12.79 6.11
CA ASN A 150 0.82 13.93 7.02
C ASN A 150 0.42 13.57 8.47
N CYS A 151 -0.25 12.42 8.68
CA CYS A 151 -0.57 11.94 10.02
C CYS A 151 0.54 11.04 10.60
N LEU A 152 1.13 10.18 9.78
CA LEU A 152 2.09 9.15 10.23
C LEU A 152 3.55 9.62 10.16
N TYR A 153 3.87 10.49 9.21
CA TYR A 153 5.25 10.85 8.83
C TYR A 153 5.47 12.36 8.77
N GLN A 154 4.87 13.11 9.71
CA GLN A 154 5.12 14.56 9.88
C GLN A 154 6.62 14.91 9.90
N LYS A 155 7.43 13.98 10.38
CA LYS A 155 8.88 13.97 10.23
C LYS A 155 9.31 12.59 9.74
N PRO A 156 10.38 12.49 8.93
CA PRO A 156 10.93 11.21 8.53
C PRO A 156 11.29 10.37 9.76
N ILE A 157 10.96 9.08 9.71
CA ILE A 157 11.29 8.12 10.76
C ILE A 157 12.57 7.40 10.35
N THR A 158 13.64 7.55 11.13
CA THR A 158 14.86 6.78 10.94
C THR A 158 14.76 5.45 11.70
N LEU A 159 14.83 4.35 10.96
CA LEU A 159 14.86 3.00 11.52
C LEU A 159 16.25 2.66 12.07
N CYS A 160 16.31 1.61 12.89
CA CYS A 160 17.54 1.11 13.51
C CYS A 160 18.65 0.74 12.51
N ASN A 161 18.32 0.41 11.27
CA ASN A 161 19.29 0.15 10.19
C ASN A 161 19.68 1.41 9.39
N GLY A 162 19.27 2.59 9.83
CA GLY A 162 19.52 3.88 9.16
C GLY A 162 18.57 4.20 7.99
N THR A 163 17.61 3.33 7.67
CA THR A 163 16.61 3.61 6.62
C THR A 163 15.69 4.73 7.08
N ASN A 164 15.50 5.75 6.25
CA ASN A 164 14.54 6.83 6.50
C ASN A 164 13.22 6.55 5.80
N VAL A 165 12.13 6.57 6.56
CA VAL A 165 10.76 6.39 6.08
C VAL A 165 10.04 7.74 6.11
N HIS A 166 9.71 8.27 4.93
CA HIS A 166 9.06 9.58 4.77
C HIS A 166 7.57 9.47 4.46
N ASN A 167 7.13 8.31 3.96
CA ASN A 167 5.77 8.08 3.50
C ASN A 167 5.40 6.59 3.52
N ILE A 168 4.14 6.30 3.18
CA ILE A 168 3.60 4.95 3.03
C ILE A 168 4.43 4.09 2.06
N GLY A 169 4.84 4.65 0.93
CA GLY A 169 5.64 3.95 -0.08
C GLY A 169 6.96 3.43 0.49
N ASP A 170 7.67 4.27 1.25
CA ASP A 170 8.91 3.89 1.94
C ASP A 170 8.67 2.79 2.97
N ARG A 171 7.59 2.87 3.76
CA ARG A 171 7.25 1.85 4.77
C ARG A 171 7.01 0.48 4.14
N ILE A 172 6.24 0.43 3.05
CA ILE A 172 5.95 -0.84 2.37
C ILE A 172 7.20 -1.38 1.68
N GLU A 173 8.01 -0.52 1.04
CA GLU A 173 9.27 -0.96 0.42
C GLU A 173 10.24 -1.54 1.45
N PHE A 174 10.37 -0.89 2.62
CA PHE A 174 11.13 -1.43 3.75
C PHE A 174 10.58 -2.78 4.22
N GLY A 175 9.27 -2.88 4.46
CA GLY A 175 8.63 -4.13 4.86
C GLY A 175 8.84 -5.26 3.87
N ARG A 176 8.69 -4.98 2.57
CA ARG A 176 8.87 -5.96 1.50
C ARG A 176 10.32 -6.41 1.34
N LEU A 177 11.27 -5.48 1.30
CA LEU A 177 12.66 -5.78 0.96
C LEU A 177 13.48 -6.24 2.16
N VAL A 178 13.19 -5.73 3.36
CA VAL A 178 13.99 -6.01 4.56
C VAL A 178 13.29 -7.03 5.44
N VAL A 179 12.07 -6.75 5.87
CA VAL A 179 11.32 -7.59 6.83
C VAL A 179 10.89 -8.91 6.18
N GLY A 180 10.35 -8.86 4.96
CA GLY A 180 9.90 -10.05 4.22
C GLY A 180 10.99 -11.05 3.87
N HIS A 181 12.26 -10.62 3.87
CA HIS A 181 13.42 -11.50 3.67
C HIS A 181 14.07 -11.94 5.00
N GLY A 182 13.41 -11.69 6.14
CA GLY A 182 13.85 -12.15 7.46
C GLY A 182 14.97 -11.31 8.09
N HIS A 183 15.30 -10.15 7.54
CA HIS A 183 16.40 -9.33 8.08
C HIS A 183 16.01 -8.57 9.35
N TRP A 184 14.73 -8.20 9.51
CA TRP A 184 14.28 -7.37 10.65
C TRP A 184 12.82 -7.67 11.03
N GLY A 185 12.57 -8.51 12.02
CA GLY A 185 11.23 -8.75 12.56
C GLY A 185 10.34 -9.66 11.69
N ASP A 186 9.07 -9.75 12.05
CA ASP A 186 8.07 -10.59 11.38
C ASP A 186 7.13 -9.72 10.53
N ILE A 187 7.03 -10.00 9.23
CA ILE A 187 6.19 -9.25 8.29
C ILE A 187 4.69 -9.37 8.61
N SER A 188 4.27 -10.39 9.36
CA SER A 188 2.90 -10.50 9.88
C SER A 188 2.53 -9.29 10.75
N SER A 189 3.52 -8.60 11.33
CA SER A 189 3.30 -7.41 12.13
C SER A 189 2.78 -6.19 11.35
N GLU A 190 2.91 -6.20 10.03
CA GLU A 190 2.41 -5.18 9.11
C GLU A 190 1.12 -5.61 8.39
N ALA A 191 0.64 -6.84 8.63
CA ALA A 191 -0.46 -7.43 7.88
C ALA A 191 -1.73 -6.56 7.94
N VAL A 192 -2.08 -6.07 9.13
CA VAL A 192 -3.25 -5.20 9.33
C VAL A 192 -3.07 -3.85 8.64
N PHE A 193 -1.87 -3.27 8.67
CA PHE A 193 -1.56 -2.03 7.95
C PHE A 193 -1.78 -2.21 6.44
N TYR A 194 -1.25 -3.29 5.85
CA TYR A 194 -1.44 -3.60 4.43
C TYR A 194 -2.89 -3.92 4.07
N GLY A 195 -3.61 -4.64 4.94
CA GLY A 195 -5.03 -4.91 4.74
C GLY A 195 -5.86 -3.62 4.71
N LEU A 196 -5.65 -2.72 5.68
CA LEU A 196 -6.38 -1.46 5.78
C LEU A 196 -6.09 -0.55 4.58
N LEU A 197 -4.81 -0.45 4.20
CA LEU A 197 -4.41 0.33 3.03
C LEU A 197 -4.97 -0.26 1.73
N THR A 198 -5.09 -1.59 1.62
CA THR A 198 -5.75 -2.25 0.48
C THR A 198 -7.23 -1.86 0.42
N GLY A 199 -7.91 -1.79 1.57
CA GLY A 199 -9.28 -1.28 1.65
C GLY A 199 -9.40 0.17 1.17
N ILE A 200 -8.47 1.05 1.56
CA ILE A 200 -8.43 2.44 1.06
C ILE A 200 -8.24 2.47 -0.46
N VAL A 201 -7.33 1.67 -1.00
CA VAL A 201 -7.14 1.55 -2.46
C VAL A 201 -8.43 1.09 -3.14
N PHE A 202 -9.11 0.07 -2.60
CA PHE A 202 -10.35 -0.46 -3.16
C PHE A 202 -11.48 0.59 -3.22
N TYR A 203 -11.69 1.36 -2.14
CA TYR A 203 -12.75 2.36 -2.09
C TYR A 203 -12.46 3.64 -2.87
N ASN A 204 -11.22 3.85 -3.34
CA ASN A 204 -10.79 5.07 -4.04
C ASN A 204 -10.10 4.76 -5.38
N GLN A 205 -10.40 3.61 -5.99
CA GLN A 205 -9.75 3.12 -7.22
C GLN A 205 -10.24 3.78 -8.51
N THR A 206 -11.32 4.57 -8.45
CA THR A 206 -11.96 5.24 -9.59
C THR A 206 -11.39 6.63 -9.83
#